data_AF-A0A133UAR1-F1
#
_entry.id   AF-A0A133UAR1-F1
#
_cell.length_a   1.000
_cell.length_b   1.000
_cell.length_c   1.000
_cell.angle_alpha   90.00
_cell.angle_beta   90.00
_cell.angle_gamma   90.00
#
_symmetry.space_group_name_H-M   'P 1'
#
loop_
_entity.id
_entity.type
_entity.pdbx_description
1 polymer ?
#
loop_
_entity_poly.entity_id
_entity_poly.type
_entity_poly.pdbx_seq_one_letter_code
_entity_poly.pdbx_strand_id
1 'polypeptide(L)'
;MENLQVRLKEENKKELDELADMLGTSRSEILRRVIDDGLKSTKMRVGMEKVLDKEFSVSRAAEFSGVSLHRMAEYLADRGISYFRQGPREAEEDAETAKRWVEND
;
A
#
# COMPACT_ATOMS: atom_id res chain seq x y z
N MET A 1 -21.39 -15.27 -5.34
CA MET A 1 -21.37 -14.21 -4.31
C MET A 1 -22.14 -14.72 -3.11
N GLU A 2 -21.66 -14.39 -1.91
CA GLU A 2 -22.33 -14.73 -0.65
C GLU A 2 -22.84 -13.45 0.01
N ASN A 3 -23.90 -13.57 0.81
CA ASN A 3 -24.47 -12.45 1.53
C ASN A 3 -23.77 -12.27 2.88
N LEU A 4 -23.35 -11.04 3.18
CA LEU A 4 -22.75 -10.67 4.46
C LEU A 4 -23.63 -9.62 5.15
N GLN A 5 -24.07 -9.90 6.38
CA GLN A 5 -24.74 -8.92 7.23
C GLN A 5 -23.73 -8.29 8.18
N VAL A 6 -23.59 -6.97 8.12
CA VAL A 6 -22.71 -6.18 8.99
C VAL A 6 -23.48 -5.04 9.65
N ARG A 7 -23.11 -4.71 10.88
CA ARG A 7 -23.63 -3.52 11.57
C ARG A 7 -22.78 -2.31 11.20
N LEU A 8 -23.43 -1.26 10.74
CA LEU A 8 -22.82 0.01 10.39
C LEU A 8 -23.44 1.11 11.23
N LYS A 9 -22.67 2.17 11.50
CA LYS A 9 -23.23 3.41 12.04
C LYS A 9 -24.15 4.05 10.99
N GLU A 10 -25.18 4.77 11.42
CA GLU A 10 -26.10 5.44 10.49
C GLU A 10 -25.38 6.49 9.64
N GLU A 11 -24.34 7.15 10.17
CA GLU A 11 -23.54 8.11 9.40
C GLU A 11 -22.89 7.44 8.17
N ASN A 12 -22.22 6.29 8.37
CA ASN A 12 -21.57 5.56 7.28
C ASN A 12 -22.57 5.07 6.22
N LYS A 13 -23.76 4.66 6.66
CA LYS A 13 -24.82 4.24 5.74
C LYS A 13 -25.29 5.41 4.88
N LYS A 14 -25.46 6.59 5.47
CA LYS A 14 -25.83 7.83 4.76
C LYS A 14 -24.78 8.21 3.71
N GLU A 15 -23.50 8.15 4.07
CA GLU A 15 -22.41 8.42 3.12
C GLU A 15 -22.42 7.45 1.93
N LEU A 16 -22.66 6.15 2.18
CA LEU A 16 -22.74 5.16 1.11
C LEU A 16 -23.95 5.40 0.19
N ASP A 17 -25.09 5.83 0.74
CA ASP A 17 -26.28 6.18 -0.04
C ASP A 17 -26.04 7.43 -0.90
N GLU A 18 -25.43 8.47 -0.35
CA GLU A 18 -25.08 9.69 -1.08
C GLU A 18 -24.09 9.40 -2.23
N LEU A 19 -23.08 8.56 -2.00
CA LEU A 19 -22.14 8.12 -3.04
C LEU A 19 -22.84 7.31 -4.15
N ALA A 20 -23.78 6.45 -3.77
CA ALA A 20 -24.55 5.65 -4.71
C ALA A 20 -25.41 6.56 -5.63
N ASP A 21 -26.09 7.55 -5.05
CA ASP A 21 -26.89 8.54 -5.79
C ASP A 21 -26.01 9.37 -6.73
N MET A 22 -24.88 9.90 -6.24
CA MET A 22 -23.95 10.71 -7.05
C MET A 22 -23.35 9.93 -8.23
N LEU A 23 -23.07 8.64 -8.04
CA LEU A 23 -22.44 7.79 -9.05
C LEU A 23 -23.46 7.01 -9.90
N GLY A 24 -24.76 7.21 -9.69
CA GLY A 24 -25.82 6.52 -10.42
C GLY A 24 -25.75 4.98 -10.27
N THR A 25 -25.37 4.50 -9.09
CA THR A 25 -25.20 3.07 -8.81
C THR A 25 -25.90 2.65 -7.52
N SER A 26 -25.76 1.39 -7.11
CA SER A 26 -26.38 0.89 -5.87
C SER A 26 -25.46 1.04 -4.67
N ARG A 27 -26.03 1.23 -3.48
CA ARG A 27 -25.29 1.18 -2.19
C ARG A 27 -24.42 -0.06 -2.07
N SER A 28 -24.93 -1.22 -2.50
CA SER A 28 -24.19 -2.49 -2.44
C SER A 28 -22.95 -2.50 -3.34
N GLU A 29 -23.02 -1.82 -4.49
CA GLU A 29 -21.87 -1.67 -5.40
C GLU A 29 -20.80 -0.78 -4.79
N ILE A 30 -21.19 0.36 -4.20
CA ILE A 30 -20.26 1.24 -3.48
C ILE A 30 -19.63 0.50 -2.30
N LEU A 31 -20.43 -0.19 -1.48
CA LEU A 31 -19.94 -0.94 -0.33
C LEU A 31 -18.92 -2.01 -0.73
N ARG A 32 -19.16 -2.74 -1.82
CA ARG A 32 -18.18 -3.73 -2.33
C ARG A 32 -16.86 -3.07 -2.72
N ARG A 33 -16.89 -1.96 -3.46
CA ARG A 33 -15.67 -1.24 -3.85
C ARG A 33 -14.88 -0.77 -2.63
N VAL A 34 -15.57 -0.20 -1.64
CA VAL A 34 -14.95 0.24 -0.38
C VAL A 34 -14.32 -0.94 0.37
N ILE A 35 -14.99 -2.09 0.41
CA ILE A 35 -14.46 -3.31 1.03
C ILE A 35 -13.22 -3.81 0.26
N ASP A 36 -13.27 -3.89 -1.06
CA ASP A 36 -12.15 -4.36 -1.88
C ASP A 36 -10.90 -3.48 -1.71
N ASP A 37 -11.07 -2.17 -1.70
CA ASP A 37 -9.99 -1.22 -1.49
C ASP A 37 -9.51 -1.24 -0.03
N GLY A 38 -10.43 -1.37 0.93
CA GLY A 38 -10.13 -1.54 2.35
C GLY A 38 -9.31 -2.81 2.63
N LEU A 39 -9.63 -3.92 1.95
CA LEU A 39 -8.90 -5.18 2.03
C LEU A 39 -7.48 -5.03 1.48
N LYS A 40 -7.30 -4.40 0.31
CA LYS A 40 -5.97 -4.11 -0.25
C LYS A 40 -5.14 -3.25 0.71
N SER A 41 -5.71 -2.14 1.18
CA SER A 41 -5.03 -1.22 2.11
C SER A 41 -4.63 -1.93 3.42
N THR A 42 -5.54 -2.74 3.97
CA THR A 42 -5.27 -3.51 5.20
C THR A 42 -4.15 -4.53 4.98
N LYS A 43 -4.17 -5.24 3.85
CA LYS A 43 -3.10 -6.17 3.50
C LYS A 43 -1.77 -5.47 3.28
N MET A 44 -1.76 -4.27 2.69
CA MET A 44 -0.53 -3.49 2.54
C MET A 44 0.10 -3.13 3.88
N ARG A 45 -0.71 -2.72 4.86
CA ARG A 45 -0.23 -2.46 6.22
C ARG A 45 0.39 -3.71 6.86
N VAL A 46 -0.30 -4.86 6.77
CA VAL A 46 0.22 -6.14 7.29
C VAL A 46 1.50 -6.57 6.54
N GLY A 47 1.52 -6.41 5.22
CA GLY A 47 2.69 -6.70 4.38
C GLY A 47 3.89 -5.85 4.75
N MET A 48 3.68 -4.57 5.07
CA MET A 48 4.72 -3.68 5.59
C MET A 48 5.27 -4.16 6.94
N GLU A 49 4.41 -4.50 7.90
CA GLU A 49 4.85 -5.05 9.20
C GLU A 49 5.72 -6.30 8.99
N LYS A 50 5.32 -7.18 8.07
CA LYS A 50 6.09 -8.38 7.71
C LYS A 50 7.42 -8.09 7.01
N VAL A 51 7.52 -6.98 6.27
CA VAL A 51 8.79 -6.52 5.67
C VAL A 51 9.74 -6.04 6.77
N LEU A 52 9.23 -5.28 7.75
CA LEU A 52 10.02 -4.79 8.88
C LEU A 52 10.56 -5.95 9.74
N ASP A 53 9.75 -6.98 9.96
CA ASP A 53 10.13 -8.19 10.68
C ASP A 53 11.06 -9.13 9.86
N LYS A 54 11.42 -8.72 8.63
CA LYS A 54 12.24 -9.49 7.67
C LYS A 54 11.61 -10.82 7.24
N GLU A 55 10.32 -11.01 7.46
CA GLU A 55 9.58 -12.19 7.02
C GLU A 55 9.22 -12.11 5.53
N PHE A 56 8.90 -10.90 5.05
CA PHE A 56 8.56 -10.64 3.64
C PHE A 56 9.66 -9.83 2.94
N SER A 57 9.86 -10.13 1.66
CA SER A 57 10.44 -9.16 0.73
C SER A 57 9.36 -8.16 0.30
N VAL A 58 9.78 -7.02 -0.23
CA VAL A 58 8.86 -5.98 -0.74
C VAL A 58 7.98 -6.55 -1.86
N SER A 59 8.54 -7.37 -2.75
CA SER A 59 7.79 -8.08 -3.80
C SER A 59 6.76 -9.04 -3.23
N ARG A 60 7.11 -9.81 -2.18
CA ARG A 60 6.15 -10.71 -1.53
C ARG A 60 5.04 -9.96 -0.82
N ALA A 61 5.34 -8.81 -0.22
CA ALA A 61 4.33 -7.94 0.38
C ALA A 61 3.37 -7.36 -0.67
N ALA A 62 3.89 -6.97 -1.84
CA ALA A 62 3.09 -6.49 -2.96
C ALA A 62 2.12 -7.57 -3.46
N GLU A 63 2.64 -8.79 -3.69
CA GLU A 63 1.85 -9.97 -4.08
C GLU A 63 0.76 -10.30 -3.05
N PHE A 64 1.12 -10.39 -1.77
CA PHE A 64 0.18 -10.64 -0.67
C PHE A 64 -0.97 -9.63 -0.65
N SER A 65 -0.65 -8.38 -0.93
CA SER A 65 -1.59 -7.25 -0.91
C SER A 65 -2.40 -7.10 -2.19
N GLY A 66 -2.06 -7.83 -3.25
CA GLY A 66 -2.70 -7.68 -4.56
C GLY A 66 -2.45 -6.32 -5.20
N VAL A 67 -1.25 -5.76 -5.01
CA VAL A 67 -0.84 -4.47 -5.61
C VAL A 67 0.46 -4.64 -6.40
N SER A 68 0.80 -3.67 -7.25
CA SER A 68 2.07 -3.66 -7.95
C SER A 68 3.24 -3.47 -6.98
N LEU A 69 4.44 -3.95 -7.38
CA LEU A 69 5.67 -3.72 -6.62
C LEU A 69 5.91 -2.23 -6.38
N HIS A 70 5.69 -1.40 -7.40
CA HIS A 70 5.83 0.05 -7.32
C HIS A 70 4.94 0.65 -6.24
N ARG A 71 3.66 0.27 -6.19
CA ARG A 71 2.71 0.77 -5.18
C ARG A 71 3.08 0.36 -3.76
N MET A 72 3.61 -0.86 -3.58
CA MET A 72 4.12 -1.29 -2.28
C MET A 72 5.38 -0.51 -1.89
N ALA A 73 6.31 -0.31 -2.83
CA ALA A 73 7.53 0.44 -2.59
C ALA A 73 7.23 1.91 -2.21
N GLU A 74 6.31 2.56 -2.93
CA GLU A 74 5.82 3.91 -2.61
C GLU A 74 5.18 3.94 -1.21
N TYR A 75 4.31 2.98 -0.89
CA TYR A 75 3.68 2.90 0.43
C TYR A 75 4.68 2.77 1.59
N LEU A 76 5.78 2.05 1.39
CA LEU A 76 6.89 1.94 2.35
C LEU A 76 7.70 3.24 2.41
N ALA A 77 7.99 3.85 1.25
CA ALA A 77 8.75 5.09 1.13
C ALA A 77 8.07 6.25 1.86
N ASP A 78 6.76 6.41 1.70
CA ASP A 78 5.94 7.42 2.38
C ASP A 78 6.02 7.32 3.91
N ARG A 79 6.45 6.17 4.43
CA ARG A 79 6.61 5.86 5.85
C ARG A 79 8.07 5.81 6.30
N GLY A 80 9.00 6.23 5.44
CA GLY A 80 10.44 6.22 5.73
C GLY A 80 11.05 4.82 5.79
N ILE A 81 10.37 3.80 5.28
CA ILE A 81 10.86 2.43 5.27
C ILE A 81 11.63 2.23 3.96
N SER A 82 12.96 2.18 4.05
CA SER A 82 13.78 1.85 2.89
C SER A 82 13.49 0.41 2.46
N TYR A 83 13.00 0.27 1.24
CA TYR A 83 12.77 -1.02 0.59
C TYR A 83 14.02 -1.52 -0.17
N PHE A 84 15.01 -0.65 -0.38
CA PHE A 84 16.37 -1.03 -0.78
C PHE A 84 17.18 -1.32 0.47
N ARG A 85 17.53 -2.59 0.66
CA ARG A 85 18.47 -2.99 1.70
C ARG A 85 19.88 -2.83 1.17
N GLN A 86 20.37 -1.59 1.17
CA GLN A 86 21.78 -1.32 0.94
C GLN A 86 22.54 -1.49 2.26
N GLY A 87 23.64 -2.24 2.24
CA GLY A 87 24.52 -2.33 3.39
C GLY A 87 25.29 -1.01 3.60
N PRO A 88 25.76 -0.68 4.82
CA PRO A 88 26.53 0.56 5.07
C PRO A 88 27.71 0.72 4.11
N ARG A 89 28.42 -0.38 3.84
CA ARG A 89 29.54 -0.41 2.90
C ARG A 89 29.14 -0.08 1.47
N GLU A 90 28.04 -0.66 0.99
CA GLU A 90 27.57 -0.44 -0.38
C GLU A 90 27.09 1.02 -0.55
N ALA A 91 26.49 1.60 0.49
CA ALA A 91 26.12 3.02 0.51
C ALA A 91 27.35 3.96 0.49
N GLU A 92 28.43 3.60 1.18
CA GLU A 92 29.71 4.33 1.11
C GLU A 92 30.33 4.26 -0.30
N GLU A 93 30.34 3.07 -0.91
CA GLU A 93 30.87 2.86 -2.27
C GLU A 93 30.11 3.68 -3.32
N ASP A 94 28.77 3.75 -3.22
CA ASP A 94 27.93 4.57 -4.08
C ASP A 94 28.18 6.07 -3.86
N ALA A 95 28.33 6.51 -2.61
CA ALA A 95 28.62 7.91 -2.29
C ALA A 95 29.97 8.36 -2.86
N GLU A 96 31.01 7.52 -2.77
CA GLU A 96 32.32 7.78 -3.38
C GLU A 96 32.25 7.82 -4.90
N THR A 97 31.44 6.96 -5.52
CA THR A 97 31.22 6.97 -6.98
C THR A 97 30.55 8.27 -7.42
N ALA A 98 29.52 8.72 -6.70
CA ALA A 98 28.82 9.96 -7.00
C ALA A 98 29.72 11.20 -6.86
N LYS A 99 30.61 11.25 -5.85
CA LYS A 99 31.59 12.34 -5.70
C LYS A 99 32.50 12.45 -6.93
N ARG A 100 33.00 11.31 -7.45
CA ARG A 100 33.86 11.31 -8.64
C ARG A 100 33.15 11.86 -9.87
N TRP A 101 31.84 11.70 -10.00
CA TRP A 101 31.11 12.28 -11.14
C TRP A 101 31.10 13.80 -11.10
N VAL A 102 30.98 14.39 -9.91
CA VAL A 102 30.99 15.85 -9.72
C VAL A 102 32.39 16.44 -9.85
N GLU A 103 33.44 15.70 -9.49
CA GLU A 103 34.84 16.17 -9.57
C GLU A 103 35.45 16.06 -10.98
N ASN A 104 34.82 15.31 -11.90
CA ASN A 104 35.30 15.11 -13.27
C ASN A 104 34.51 15.92 -14.33
N ASP A 105 33.57 16.77 -13.91
CA ASP A 105 32.89 17.80 -14.73
C ASP A 105 33.48 19.20 -14.41
#